data_AF-A0A924ZST6-F1
#
_entry.id   AF-A0A924ZST6-F1
#
_cell.length_a   1.000
_cell.length_b   1.000
_cell.length_c   1.000
_cell.angle_alpha   90.00
_cell.angle_beta   90.00
_cell.angle_gamma   90.00
#
_symmetry.space_group_name_H-M   'P 1'
#
loop_
_entity.id
_entity.type
_entity.pdbx_description
1 polymer ?
#
loop_
_entity_poly.entity_id
_entity_poly.type
_entity_poly.pdbx_seq_one_letter_code
_entity_poly.pdbx_strand_id
1 'polypeptide(L)'
;MYCWSIHIVSDEKIKKYSGAAGGWDALKSVAKNLRHQGITVKGAITLLHVNQPTGFDCPGCAWPDKEPTSTFEYCENGAKAVAFEATSKRVTNEFFAVHSVTWLKQQSDHFLENEGRLTHPMRYDAATD
;
A
#
# COMPACT_ATOMS: atom_id res chain seq x y z
N MET A 1 -6.17 34.37 -7.04
CA MET A 1 -5.67 33.46 -5.98
C MET A 1 -6.85 32.63 -5.51
N TYR A 2 -7.19 31.56 -6.23
CA TYR A 2 -8.31 30.69 -5.87
C TYR A 2 -7.75 29.34 -5.46
N CYS A 3 -7.73 29.11 -4.15
CA CYS A 3 -7.48 27.81 -3.55
C CYS A 3 -8.70 26.93 -3.83
N TRP A 4 -8.61 26.09 -4.86
CA TRP A 4 -9.60 25.05 -5.10
C TRP A 4 -9.41 23.93 -4.09
N SER A 5 -10.14 24.01 -2.97
CA SER A 5 -10.31 22.90 -2.04
C SER A 5 -11.18 21.83 -2.71
N ILE A 6 -10.55 20.91 -3.43
CA ILE A 6 -11.18 19.65 -3.83
C ILE A 6 -11.28 18.80 -2.57
N HIS A 7 -12.38 18.94 -1.83
CA HIS A 7 -12.74 18.04 -0.75
C HIS A 7 -13.27 16.73 -1.35
N ILE A 8 -12.39 15.80 -1.71
CA ILE A 8 -12.79 14.39 -1.79
C ILE A 8 -12.75 13.85 -0.36
N VAL A 9 -13.79 14.19 0.41
CA VAL A 9 -14.06 13.49 1.66
C VAL A 9 -15.07 12.41 1.28
N SER A 10 -14.57 11.19 1.05
CA SER A 10 -15.44 10.01 1.03
C SER A 10 -16.16 9.93 2.38
N ASP A 11 -17.49 9.91 2.38
CA ASP A 11 -18.35 9.79 3.57
C ASP A 11 -18.31 8.39 4.20
N GLU A 12 -17.16 7.70 4.07
CA GLU A 12 -16.92 6.39 4.67
C GLU A 12 -16.61 6.56 6.16
N LYS A 13 -17.68 6.55 6.96
CA LYS A 13 -17.57 6.54 8.41
C LYS A 13 -16.85 5.27 8.87
N ILE A 14 -15.72 5.45 9.56
CA ILE A 14 -15.00 4.37 10.24
C ILE A 14 -15.98 3.68 11.19
N LYS A 15 -16.36 2.44 10.85
CA LYS A 15 -17.29 1.65 11.66
C LYS A 15 -16.58 1.19 12.92
N LYS A 16 -17.28 1.22 14.05
CA LYS A 16 -16.76 0.68 15.30
C LYS A 16 -16.52 -0.83 15.13
N TYR A 17 -15.26 -1.24 15.23
CA TYR A 17 -14.88 -2.65 15.23
C TYR A 17 -14.94 -3.19 16.66
N SER A 18 -15.73 -4.24 16.88
CA SER A 18 -15.89 -4.89 18.20
C SER A 18 -15.10 -6.19 18.33
N GLY A 19 -14.37 -6.59 17.29
CA GLY A 19 -13.52 -7.78 17.30
C GLY A 19 -12.14 -7.51 17.91
N ALA A 20 -11.32 -8.56 18.00
CA ALA A 20 -9.95 -8.45 18.47
C ALA A 20 -9.06 -7.77 17.42
N ALA A 21 -8.11 -6.93 17.85
CA ALA A 21 -7.20 -6.21 16.96
C ALA A 21 -6.26 -7.12 16.14
N GLY A 22 -6.17 -8.41 16.49
CA GLY A 22 -5.44 -9.44 15.75
C GLY A 22 -6.19 -10.78 15.76
N GLY A 23 -5.68 -11.75 15.01
CA GLY A 23 -6.28 -13.09 14.89
C GLY A 23 -6.82 -13.37 13.49
N TRP A 24 -7.86 -14.20 13.40
CA TRP A 24 -8.36 -14.71 12.12
C TRP A 24 -8.84 -13.63 11.15
N ASP A 25 -9.43 -12.55 11.62
CA ASP A 25 -9.88 -11.46 10.75
C ASP A 25 -8.71 -10.69 10.16
N ALA A 26 -7.66 -10.44 10.96
CA ALA A 26 -6.41 -9.86 10.48
C ALA A 26 -5.73 -10.78 9.44
N LEU A 27 -5.66 -12.09 9.69
CA LEU A 27 -5.11 -13.05 8.74
C LEU A 27 -5.89 -13.09 7.41
N LYS A 28 -7.23 -13.07 7.47
CA LYS A 28 -8.08 -12.98 6.28
C LYS A 28 -7.84 -11.67 5.52
N SER A 29 -7.71 -10.56 6.24
CA SER A 29 -7.42 -9.24 5.67
C SER A 29 -6.07 -9.23 4.93
N VAL A 30 -5.02 -9.78 5.56
CA VAL A 30 -3.70 -9.95 4.92
C VAL A 30 -3.80 -10.82 3.67
N ALA A 31 -4.44 -11.99 3.75
CA ALA A 31 -4.59 -12.89 2.61
C ALA A 31 -5.34 -12.23 1.44
N LYS A 32 -6.40 -11.45 1.73
CA LYS A 32 -7.12 -10.67 0.72
C LYS A 32 -6.21 -9.65 0.03
N ASN A 33 -5.37 -8.94 0.78
CA ASN A 33 -4.46 -7.94 0.22
C ASN A 33 -3.33 -8.57 -0.59
N LEU A 34 -2.73 -9.67 -0.13
CA LEU A 34 -1.74 -10.43 -0.90
C LEU A 34 -2.31 -10.92 -2.24
N ARG A 35 -3.57 -11.38 -2.23
CA ARG A 35 -4.29 -11.76 -3.46
C ARG A 35 -4.60 -10.56 -4.34
N HIS A 36 -5.05 -9.44 -3.76
CA HIS A 36 -5.35 -8.21 -4.50
C HIS A 36 -4.11 -7.64 -5.22
N GLN A 37 -2.94 -7.77 -4.60
CA GLN A 37 -1.66 -7.37 -5.19
C GLN A 37 -1.01 -8.47 -6.06
N GLY A 38 -1.67 -9.61 -6.28
CA GLY A 38 -1.18 -10.66 -7.19
C GLY A 38 0.03 -11.45 -6.67
N ILE A 39 0.30 -11.41 -5.36
CA ILE A 39 1.52 -11.95 -4.73
C ILE A 39 1.18 -12.95 -3.61
N THR A 40 0.11 -13.73 -3.72
CA THR A 40 -0.32 -14.64 -2.65
C THR A 40 0.81 -15.56 -2.14
N VAL A 41 1.52 -16.23 -3.04
CA VAL A 41 2.62 -17.15 -2.66
C VAL A 41 3.90 -16.38 -2.33
N LYS A 42 4.37 -15.54 -3.27
CA LYS A 42 5.60 -14.76 -3.09
C LYS A 42 5.52 -13.87 -1.84
N GLY A 43 4.42 -13.16 -1.66
CA GLY A 43 4.19 -12.28 -0.52
C GLY A 43 4.12 -13.03 0.80
N ALA A 44 3.51 -14.22 0.86
CA ALA A 44 3.56 -15.04 2.07
C ALA A 44 5.00 -15.43 2.45
N ILE A 45 5.83 -15.80 1.47
CA ILE A 45 7.26 -16.09 1.69
C ILE A 45 8.00 -14.81 2.11
N THR A 46 7.73 -13.67 1.47
CA THR A 46 8.33 -12.37 1.82
C THR A 46 8.01 -11.98 3.26
N LEU A 47 6.77 -12.20 3.72
CA LEU A 47 6.37 -11.89 5.10
C LEU A 47 7.15 -12.70 6.15
N LEU A 48 7.56 -13.93 5.84
CA LEU A 48 8.41 -14.73 6.73
C LEU A 48 9.83 -14.17 6.91
N HIS A 49 10.23 -13.18 6.11
CA HIS A 49 11.51 -12.49 6.22
C HIS A 49 11.37 -11.10 6.85
N VAL A 50 10.17 -10.68 7.23
CA VAL A 50 9.96 -9.38 7.89
C VAL A 50 10.45 -9.49 9.33
N ASN A 51 11.30 -8.54 9.74
CA ASN A 51 11.83 -8.39 11.09
C ASN A 51 12.55 -9.66 11.61
N GLN A 52 13.20 -10.38 10.69
CA GLN A 52 14.01 -11.56 11.00
C GLN A 52 15.51 -11.23 10.97
N PRO A 53 16.39 -12.00 11.65
CA PRO A 53 17.82 -11.70 11.74
C PRO A 53 18.54 -11.57 10.39
N THR A 54 18.06 -12.28 9.36
CA THR A 54 18.59 -12.24 7.98
C THR A 54 17.54 -11.70 7.00
N GLY A 55 16.59 -10.94 7.53
CA GLY A 55 15.43 -10.41 6.82
C GLY A 55 15.54 -8.93 6.49
N PHE A 56 14.41 -8.24 6.54
CA PHE A 56 14.32 -6.79 6.34
C PHE A 56 13.30 -6.18 7.31
N ASP A 57 13.48 -4.89 7.59
CA ASP A 57 12.62 -4.16 8.53
C ASP A 57 11.24 -3.89 7.92
N CYS A 58 10.20 -4.03 8.73
CA CYS A 58 8.83 -3.82 8.31
C CYS A 58 8.59 -2.34 7.96
N PRO A 59 8.28 -2.00 6.69
CA PRO A 59 8.12 -0.60 6.27
C PRO A 59 6.84 0.05 6.82
N GLY A 60 5.90 -0.76 7.34
CA GLY A 60 4.62 -0.29 7.87
C GLY A 60 4.51 -0.31 9.40
N CYS A 61 5.58 -0.67 10.12
CA CYS A 61 5.58 -0.70 11.58
C CYS A 61 5.78 0.70 12.18
N ALA A 62 4.98 1.03 13.18
CA ALA A 62 5.13 2.26 13.97
C ALA A 62 5.97 2.06 15.24
N TRP A 63 6.44 0.83 15.51
CA TRP A 63 7.23 0.49 16.69
C TRP A 63 8.58 -0.13 16.29
N PRO A 64 9.65 0.16 17.04
CA PRO A 64 10.96 -0.43 16.81
C PRO A 64 10.92 -1.93 17.07
N ASP A 65 11.66 -2.67 16.26
CA ASP A 65 11.78 -4.12 16.41
C ASP A 65 12.45 -4.46 17.74
N LYS A 66 11.84 -5.36 18.49
CA LYS A 66 12.54 -6.05 19.57
C LYS A 66 13.51 -7.07 18.95
N GLU A 67 14.41 -7.59 19.77
CA GLU A 67 15.21 -8.77 19.40
C GLU A 67 14.32 -9.83 18.73
N PRO A 68 14.73 -10.38 17.57
CA PRO A 68 13.91 -11.28 16.79
C PRO A 68 13.64 -12.56 17.58
N THR A 69 12.40 -12.72 18.07
CA THR A 69 12.00 -13.81 18.97
C THR A 69 10.81 -14.62 18.45
N SER A 70 10.03 -14.10 17.50
CA SER A 70 8.90 -14.77 16.85
C SER A 70 9.12 -14.98 15.35
N THR A 71 8.43 -15.99 14.81
CA THR A 71 8.31 -16.21 13.36
C THR A 71 7.45 -15.12 12.68
N PHE A 72 6.59 -14.46 13.44
CA PHE A 72 5.72 -13.38 12.95
C PHE A 72 5.92 -12.14 13.81
N GLU A 73 6.69 -11.20 13.28
CA GLU A 73 7.06 -9.94 13.95
C GLU A 73 6.49 -8.74 13.16
N TYR A 74 5.23 -8.83 12.74
CA TYR A 74 4.57 -7.76 12.00
C TYR A 74 3.07 -7.72 12.28
N CYS A 75 2.46 -6.55 12.13
CA CYS A 75 1.01 -6.37 12.23
C CYS A 75 0.33 -6.51 10.86
N GLU A 76 -1.01 -6.53 10.86
CA GLU A 76 -1.82 -6.56 9.64
C GLU A 76 -1.44 -5.45 8.65
N ASN A 77 -1.28 -4.22 9.14
CA ASN A 77 -0.96 -3.07 8.31
C ASN A 77 0.47 -3.13 7.77
N GLY A 78 1.42 -3.63 8.56
CA GLY A 78 2.77 -3.93 8.09
C GLY A 78 2.78 -4.95 6.96
N ALA A 79 1.99 -6.02 7.10
CA ALA A 79 1.84 -7.02 6.05
C ALA A 79 1.20 -6.45 4.76
N LYS A 80 0.23 -5.53 4.89
CA LYS A 80 -0.35 -4.84 3.73
C LYS A 80 0.66 -3.89 3.07
N ALA A 81 1.46 -3.17 3.83
CA ALA A 81 2.51 -2.30 3.28
C ALA A 81 3.51 -3.13 2.45
N VAL A 82 3.99 -4.24 2.99
CA VAL A 82 4.83 -5.20 2.24
C VAL A 82 4.12 -5.69 0.98
N ALA A 83 2.80 -5.89 1.03
CA ALA A 83 2.06 -6.31 -0.15
C ALA A 83 2.06 -5.27 -1.28
N PHE A 84 1.89 -3.99 -0.95
CA PHE A 84 1.98 -2.89 -1.90
C PHE A 84 3.42 -2.72 -2.44
N GLU A 85 4.44 -2.92 -1.60
CA GLU A 85 5.84 -2.87 -2.06
C GLU A 85 6.23 -4.03 -2.98
N ALA A 86 5.77 -5.24 -2.67
CA ALA A 86 6.19 -6.46 -3.38
C ALA A 86 5.40 -6.72 -4.67
N THR A 87 4.37 -5.92 -4.97
CA THR A 87 3.52 -6.03 -6.16
C THR A 87 4.31 -5.96 -7.46
N SER A 88 3.82 -6.61 -8.52
CA SER A 88 4.39 -6.51 -9.86
C SER A 88 3.75 -5.40 -10.71
N LYS A 89 2.74 -4.70 -10.19
CA LYS A 89 2.10 -3.58 -10.89
C LYS A 89 3.08 -2.44 -11.12
N ARG A 90 3.05 -1.86 -12.31
CA ARG A 90 3.97 -0.79 -12.72
C ARG A 90 3.19 0.27 -13.46
N VAL A 91 3.45 1.51 -13.08
CA VAL A 91 2.97 2.70 -13.79
C VAL A 91 4.07 3.13 -14.75
N THR A 92 3.75 3.06 -16.04
CA THR A 92 4.66 3.39 -17.14
C THR A 92 4.29 4.73 -17.78
N ASN A 93 5.08 5.17 -18.76
CA ASN A 93 4.83 6.44 -19.45
C ASN A 93 3.47 6.42 -20.19
N GLU A 94 3.03 5.25 -20.65
CA GLU A 94 1.75 5.07 -21.34
C GLU A 94 0.55 5.38 -20.44
N PHE A 95 0.67 5.14 -19.12
CA PHE A 95 -0.38 5.52 -18.16
C PHE A 95 -0.56 7.04 -18.14
N PHE A 96 0.53 7.79 -18.05
CA PHE A 96 0.51 9.26 -18.04
C PHE A 96 0.16 9.86 -19.40
N ALA A 97 0.34 9.13 -20.51
CA ALA A 97 -0.08 9.57 -21.83
C ALA A 97 -1.61 9.70 -21.97
N VAL A 98 -2.38 9.02 -21.11
CA VAL A 98 -3.86 9.04 -21.12
C VAL A 98 -4.48 9.57 -19.83
N HIS A 99 -3.68 9.84 -18.79
CA HIS A 99 -4.12 10.37 -17.51
C HIS A 99 -3.36 11.64 -17.14
N SER A 100 -4.04 12.79 -17.13
CA SER A 100 -3.43 14.04 -16.70
C SER A 100 -3.28 14.14 -15.18
N VAL A 101 -2.41 15.02 -14.70
CA VAL A 101 -2.18 15.23 -13.27
C VAL A 101 -3.43 15.85 -12.62
N THR A 102 -4.15 16.71 -13.35
CA THR A 102 -5.44 17.26 -12.92
C THR A 102 -6.49 16.17 -12.69
N TRP A 103 -6.52 15.13 -13.54
CA TRP A 103 -7.39 13.98 -13.33
C TRP A 103 -6.90 13.09 -12.18
N LEU A 104 -5.59 12.84 -12.07
CA LEU A 104 -5.00 12.04 -10.99
C LEU A 104 -5.25 12.65 -9.61
N LYS A 105 -5.23 13.99 -9.52
CA LYS A 105 -5.53 14.74 -8.30
C LYS A 105 -6.96 14.53 -7.79
N GLN A 106 -7.87 14.03 -8.64
CA GLN A 106 -9.24 13.69 -8.27
C GLN A 106 -9.41 12.24 -7.81
N GLN A 107 -8.35 11.43 -7.86
CA GLN A 107 -8.40 10.05 -7.43
C GLN A 107 -8.02 9.93 -5.94
N SER A 108 -8.42 8.82 -5.31
CA SER A 108 -8.04 8.54 -3.93
C SER A 108 -6.60 8.06 -3.83
N ASP A 109 -5.96 8.27 -2.68
CA ASP A 109 -4.61 7.75 -2.41
C ASP A 109 -4.53 6.23 -2.61
N HIS A 110 -5.59 5.50 -2.22
CA HIS A 110 -5.69 4.06 -2.44
C HIS A 110 -5.72 3.72 -3.93
N PHE A 111 -6.46 4.47 -4.75
CA PHE A 111 -6.44 4.28 -6.20
C PHE A 111 -5.02 4.48 -6.74
N LEU A 112 -4.40 5.62 -6.41
CA LEU A 112 -3.07 5.98 -6.91
C LEU A 112 -2.00 4.95 -6.53
N GLU A 113 -1.97 4.51 -5.27
CA GLU A 113 -1.03 3.49 -4.81
C GLU A 113 -1.27 2.12 -5.50
N ASN A 114 -2.52 1.82 -5.83
CA ASN A 114 -2.90 0.54 -6.43
C ASN A 114 -2.57 0.42 -7.93
N GLU A 115 -2.28 1.52 -8.63
CA GLU A 115 -1.78 1.51 -10.00
C GLU A 115 -0.34 0.97 -10.09
N GLY A 116 0.41 1.04 -8.99
CA GLY A 116 1.74 0.43 -8.84
C GLY A 116 2.89 1.44 -8.88
N ARG A 117 4.12 0.92 -9.00
CA ARG A 117 5.34 1.74 -8.89
C ARG A 117 5.68 2.46 -10.19
N LEU A 118 6.06 3.73 -10.09
CA LEU A 118 6.65 4.50 -11.19
C LEU A 118 7.90 3.78 -11.72
N THR A 119 8.00 3.71 -13.03
CA THR A 119 9.12 3.02 -13.72
C THR A 119 10.17 3.97 -14.29
N HIS A 120 9.83 5.25 -14.43
CA HIS A 120 10.69 6.26 -15.04
C HIS A 120 10.63 7.56 -14.22
N PRO A 121 11.71 8.37 -14.20
CA PRO A 121 11.65 9.74 -13.71
C PRO A 121 10.66 10.56 -14.53
N MET A 122 9.78 11.30 -13.86
CA MET A 122 8.76 12.15 -14.50
C MET A 122 8.96 13.61 -14.12
N ARG A 123 8.58 14.52 -15.02
CA ARG A 123 8.50 15.95 -14.76
C ARG A 123 7.11 16.44 -15.17
N TYR A 124 6.53 17.30 -14.35
CA TYR A 124 5.26 17.95 -14.66
C TYR A 124 5.39 18.85 -15.91
N ASP A 125 4.43 18.72 -16.83
CA ASP A 125 4.27 19.55 -18.01
C ASP A 125 2.84 20.12 -18.03
N ALA A 126 2.72 21.44 -17.90
CA ALA A 126 1.44 22.13 -17.86
C ALA A 126 0.74 22.21 -19.23
N ALA A 127 1.45 21.96 -20.34
CA ALA A 127 0.86 21.99 -21.67
C ALA A 127 0.08 20.70 -21.99
N THR A 128 0.39 19.60 -21.30
CA THR A 128 -0.22 18.28 -21.50
C THR A 128 -1.10 17.85 -20.32
N ASP A 129 -1.33 18.75 -19.35
CA ASP A 129 -2.16 18.51 -18.17
C ASP A 129 -3.65 18.84 -18.38
#